data_AF-A0AAE4V5Z3-F1
#
_entry.id   AF-A0AAE4V5Z3-F1
#
_cell.length_a   1.000
_cell.length_b   1.000
_cell.length_c   1.000
_cell.angle_alpha   90.00
_cell.angle_beta   90.00
_cell.angle_gamma   90.00
#
_symmetry.space_group_name_H-M   'P 1'
#
loop_
_entity.id
_entity.type
_entity.pdbx_description
1 polymer ?
#
loop_
_entity_poly.entity_id
_entity_poly.type
_entity_poly.pdbx_seq_one_letter_code
_entity_poly.pdbx_strand_id
1 'polypeptide(L)'
;MPYGISAYLANKLLDHAFRNTTYTPPATVYARMHTGDPGAAGTSNGSSVTTRYACTWNAATSGSIAMSNTPEHTLGASETITGVSFWDASTSGNFLYSAQASVSKGGVSGDIIRISSNSIGFTPLAS
;
A
#
# COMPACT_ATOMS: atom_id res chain seq x y z
N MET A 1 7.31 -4.49 -13.65
CA MET A 1 6.82 -3.40 -12.81
C MET A 1 6.22 -4.04 -11.57
N PRO A 2 6.94 -4.22 -10.44
CA PRO A 2 6.43 -5.02 -9.34
C PRO A 2 5.47 -4.22 -8.44
N TYR A 3 4.35 -3.77 -9.01
CA TYR A 3 3.17 -3.51 -8.20
C TYR A 3 2.58 -4.84 -7.75
N GLY A 4 2.08 -4.90 -6.53
CA GLY A 4 1.55 -6.13 -5.94
C GLY A 4 2.06 -6.44 -4.55
N ILE A 5 1.83 -7.68 -4.13
CA ILE A 5 2.21 -8.20 -2.81
C ILE A 5 3.73 -8.33 -2.70
N SER A 6 4.27 -7.93 -1.55
CA SER A 6 5.67 -8.15 -1.23
C SER A 6 5.98 -9.64 -1.03
N ALA A 7 7.23 -10.04 -1.28
CA ALA A 7 7.70 -11.37 -0.94
C ALA A 7 7.56 -11.66 0.58
N TYR A 8 7.74 -10.64 1.42
CA TYR A 8 7.53 -10.74 2.87
C TYR A 8 6.11 -11.16 3.23
N LEU A 9 5.10 -10.40 2.77
CA LEU A 9 3.71 -10.70 3.10
C LEU A 9 3.26 -12.02 2.48
N ALA A 10 3.65 -12.29 1.23
CA ALA A 10 3.31 -13.55 0.58
C ALA A 10 3.83 -14.77 1.38
N ASN A 11 5.11 -14.75 1.79
CA ASN A 11 5.69 -15.84 2.57
C ASN A 11 5.02 -15.98 3.94
N LYS A 12 4.75 -14.86 4.64
CA LYS A 12 4.04 -14.89 5.93
C LYS A 12 2.65 -15.49 5.82
N LEU A 13 1.88 -15.14 4.79
CA LEU A 13 0.55 -15.70 4.57
C LEU A 13 0.60 -17.19 4.21
N LEU A 14 1.57 -17.61 3.40
CA LEU A 14 1.77 -19.03 3.06
C LEU A 14 2.19 -19.86 4.28
N ASP A 15 3.15 -19.39 5.06
CA ASP A 15 3.59 -20.07 6.29
C ASP A 15 2.46 -20.12 7.34
N HIS A 16 1.63 -19.08 7.39
CA HIS A 16 0.45 -19.04 8.25
C HIS A 16 -0.60 -20.08 7.85
N ALA A 17 -0.93 -20.15 6.56
CA ALA A 17 -1.96 -21.05 6.05
C ALA A 17 -1.53 -22.51 5.97
N PHE A 18 -0.27 -22.79 5.61
CA PHE A 18 0.19 -24.15 5.25
C PHE A 18 1.21 -24.76 6.21
N ARG A 19 1.80 -23.96 7.10
CA ARG A 19 2.84 -24.44 8.04
C ARG A 19 2.52 -24.19 9.51
N ASN A 20 1.29 -23.74 9.81
CA ASN A 20 0.85 -23.42 11.18
C ASN A 20 1.82 -22.45 11.90
N THR A 21 2.44 -21.54 11.15
CA THR A 21 3.31 -20.52 11.73
C THR A 21 2.47 -19.29 12.06
N THR A 22 2.51 -18.82 13.31
CA THR A 22 1.75 -17.64 13.69
C THR A 22 2.26 -16.40 12.95
N TYR A 23 1.33 -15.70 12.29
CA TYR A 23 1.54 -14.37 11.75
C TYR A 23 0.53 -13.43 12.40
N THR A 24 1.02 -12.45 13.15
CA THR A 24 0.17 -11.40 13.74
C THR A 24 0.17 -10.22 12.78
N PRO A 25 -0.94 -9.92 12.08
CA PRO A 25 -1.03 -8.76 11.21
C PRO A 25 -0.91 -7.46 12.02
N PRO A 26 -0.38 -6.37 11.44
CA PRO A 26 -0.27 -5.09 12.14
C PRO A 26 -1.66 -4.53 12.46
N ALA A 27 -1.78 -3.86 13.61
CA ALA A 27 -3.02 -3.19 14.01
C ALA A 27 -3.38 -2.01 13.08
N THR A 28 -2.39 -1.45 12.38
CA THR A 28 -2.60 -0.37 11.41
C THR A 28 -1.65 -0.56 10.24
N VAL A 29 -2.16 -0.45 9.03
CA VAL A 29 -1.37 -0.42 7.80
C VAL A 29 -1.22 1.04 7.37
N TYR A 30 -0.06 1.41 6.86
CA TYR A 30 0.24 2.79 6.48
C TYR A 30 0.58 2.93 5.00
N ALA A 31 0.01 3.94 4.33
CA ALA A 31 0.28 4.26 2.94
C ALA A 31 1.41 5.30 2.78
N ARG A 32 2.31 5.09 1.82
CA ARG A 32 3.32 6.06 1.38
C ARG A 32 3.17 6.31 -0.13
N MET A 33 3.29 7.57 -0.55
CA MET A 33 3.13 7.96 -1.95
C MET A 33 4.45 7.87 -2.73
N HIS A 34 4.34 7.57 -4.02
CA HIS A 34 5.47 7.39 -4.93
C HIS A 34 5.26 8.14 -6.24
N THR A 35 6.36 8.67 -6.78
CA THR A 35 6.45 9.36 -8.08
C THR A 35 6.83 8.44 -9.23
N GLY A 36 7.05 7.15 -8.92
CA GLY A 36 7.34 6.08 -9.86
C GLY A 36 7.06 4.72 -9.24
N ASP A 37 7.58 3.66 -9.85
CA ASP A 37 7.45 2.29 -9.32
C ASP A 37 8.18 2.17 -7.96
N PRO A 38 7.51 1.74 -6.87
CA PRO A 38 8.14 1.57 -5.55
C PRO A 38 9.24 0.48 -5.51
N GLY A 39 9.28 -0.41 -6.49
CA GLY A 39 10.16 -1.57 -6.52
C GLY A 39 9.73 -2.66 -5.52
N ALA A 40 10.43 -3.81 -5.57
CA ALA A 40 10.08 -4.99 -4.78
C ALA A 40 10.21 -4.80 -3.24
N ALA A 41 10.97 -3.80 -2.81
CA ALA A 41 11.12 -3.43 -1.40
C ALA A 41 10.23 -2.23 -0.99
N GLY A 42 9.50 -1.62 -1.93
CA GLY A 42 8.68 -0.43 -1.69
C GLY A 42 9.48 0.86 -1.41
N THR A 43 10.81 0.86 -1.54
CA THR A 43 11.67 1.97 -1.12
C THR A 43 12.04 2.95 -2.24
N SER A 44 11.83 2.57 -3.51
CA SER A 44 12.23 3.39 -4.66
C SER A 44 11.20 4.47 -4.98
N ASN A 45 11.64 5.56 -5.62
CA ASN A 45 10.76 6.60 -6.18
C ASN A 45 9.70 7.14 -5.20
N GLY A 46 10.04 7.27 -3.92
CA GLY A 46 9.13 7.86 -2.93
C GLY A 46 8.91 9.35 -3.20
N SER A 47 7.71 9.86 -2.87
CA SER A 47 7.46 11.30 -2.79
C SER A 47 8.49 11.96 -1.85
N SER A 48 8.74 13.24 -2.11
CA SER A 48 9.51 14.12 -1.23
C SER A 48 8.98 14.14 0.21
N VAL A 49 7.67 13.96 0.39
CA VAL A 49 7.03 13.81 1.70
C VAL A 49 7.07 12.34 2.14
N THR A 50 7.81 12.07 3.20
CA THR A 50 8.08 10.70 3.70
C THR A 50 7.03 10.17 4.68
N THR A 51 6.06 11.00 5.06
CA THR A 51 4.96 10.63 5.97
C THR A 51 4.21 9.41 5.46
N ARG A 52 3.94 8.46 6.36
CA ARG A 52 3.05 7.34 6.09
C ARG A 52 1.71 7.54 6.78
N TYR A 53 0.64 7.47 6.00
CA TYR A 53 -0.71 7.78 6.46
C TYR A 53 -1.43 6.51 6.89
N ALA A 54 -2.08 6.54 8.05
CA ALA A 54 -2.83 5.38 8.55
C ALA A 54 -4.00 5.03 7.61
N CYS A 55 -4.13 3.75 7.29
CA CYS A 55 -5.19 3.19 6.47
C CYS A 55 -6.07 2.29 7.31
N THR A 56 -7.37 2.39 7.08
CA THR A 56 -8.36 1.45 7.61
C THR A 56 -8.88 0.58 6.47
N TRP A 57 -9.25 -0.65 6.81
CA TRP A 57 -9.72 -1.63 5.85
C TRP A 57 -11.05 -2.22 6.31
N ASN A 58 -11.93 -2.53 5.36
CA ASN A 58 -13.16 -3.26 5.63
C ASN A 58 -12.86 -4.72 5.96
N ALA A 59 -13.88 -5.47 6.39
CA ALA A 59 -13.79 -6.93 6.43
C ALA A 59 -13.57 -7.48 5.01
N ALA A 60 -12.71 -8.49 4.87
CA ALA A 60 -12.50 -9.15 3.58
C ALA A 60 -13.74 -9.97 3.20
N THR A 61 -14.16 -9.87 1.94
CA THR A 61 -15.26 -10.64 1.36
C THR A 61 -14.90 -11.06 -0.07
N SER A 62 -15.31 -12.27 -0.47
CA SER A 62 -15.07 -12.78 -1.84
C SER A 62 -13.61 -12.67 -2.30
N GLY A 63 -12.66 -12.98 -1.42
CA GLY A 63 -11.24 -12.98 -1.74
C GLY A 63 -10.60 -11.59 -1.87
N SER A 64 -11.32 -10.52 -1.51
CA SER A 64 -10.85 -9.14 -1.62
C SER A 64 -11.08 -8.37 -0.32
N ILE A 65 -10.21 -7.40 -0.05
CA ILE A 65 -10.33 -6.45 1.05
C ILE A 65 -10.20 -5.02 0.50
N ALA A 66 -11.15 -4.16 0.84
CA ALA A 66 -11.20 -2.78 0.38
C ALA A 66 -10.83 -1.81 1.51
N MET A 67 -10.10 -0.76 1.17
CA MET A 67 -9.83 0.35 2.08
C MET A 67 -11.15 1.04 2.48
N SER A 68 -11.24 1.50 3.73
CA SER A 68 -12.44 2.12 4.30
C SER A 68 -12.27 3.60 4.68
N ASN A 69 -11.08 4.15 4.50
CA ASN A 69 -10.81 5.58 4.62
C ASN A 69 -10.16 6.14 3.34
N THR A 70 -9.98 7.46 3.30
CA THR A 70 -9.33 8.17 2.19
C THR A 70 -8.11 8.95 2.68
N PRO A 71 -6.95 8.29 2.89
CA PRO A 71 -5.72 8.98 3.31
C PRO A 71 -5.39 10.15 2.39
N GLU A 72 -5.05 11.29 3.00
CA GLU A 72 -4.70 12.53 2.30
C GLU A 72 -3.21 12.77 2.36
N HIS A 73 -2.63 13.15 1.23
CA HIS A 73 -1.23 13.50 1.09
C HIS A 73 -1.11 14.92 0.55
N THR A 74 -0.52 15.79 1.36
CA THR A 74 -0.18 17.15 0.93
C THR A 74 1.20 17.13 0.29
N LEU A 75 1.31 17.62 -0.94
CA LEU A 75 2.59 17.67 -1.65
C LEU A 75 3.53 18.69 -0.99
N GLY A 76 4.81 18.35 -0.91
CA GLY A 76 5.87 19.24 -0.42
C GLY A 76 6.62 19.99 -1.53
N ALA A 77 6.40 19.60 -2.79
CA ALA A 77 7.06 20.15 -3.97
C ALA A 77 6.22 19.88 -5.23
N SER A 78 6.69 20.34 -6.38
CA SER A 78 6.13 19.93 -7.67
C SER A 78 6.46 18.47 -7.95
N GLU A 79 5.48 17.59 -7.85
CA GLU A 79 5.65 16.15 -8.09
C GLU A 79 4.37 15.52 -8.66
N THR A 80 4.54 14.39 -9.36
CA THR A 80 3.43 13.58 -9.89
C THR A 80 3.41 12.25 -9.17
N ILE A 81 2.34 12.00 -8.41
CA ILE A 81 2.13 10.73 -7.72
C ILE A 81 1.54 9.72 -8.71
N THR A 82 2.23 8.58 -8.84
CA THR A 82 1.90 7.50 -9.78
C THR A 82 1.58 6.18 -9.08
N GLY A 83 1.86 6.07 -7.78
CA GLY A 83 1.67 4.85 -7.03
C GLY A 83 1.73 5.03 -5.53
N VAL A 84 1.39 3.96 -4.82
CA VAL A 84 1.36 3.90 -3.36
C VAL A 84 1.95 2.58 -2.88
N SER A 85 2.68 2.62 -1.77
CA SER A 85 3.12 1.43 -1.03
C SER A 85 2.47 1.39 0.34
N PHE A 86 2.28 0.18 0.87
CA PHE A 86 1.64 -0.10 2.14
C PHE A 86 2.62 -0.81 3.09
N TRP A 87 2.61 -0.40 4.35
CA TRP A 87 3.60 -0.79 5.36
C TRP A 87 2.92 -1.17 6.67
N ASP A 88 3.58 -2.02 7.45
CA ASP A 88 3.10 -2.45 8.77
C ASP A 88 3.39 -1.47 9.92
N ALA A 89 4.13 -0.40 9.65
CA ALA A 89 4.50 0.62 10.63
C ALA A 89 4.51 2.03 10.04
N SER A 90 4.30 3.04 10.89
CA SER A 90 4.33 4.46 10.53
C SER A 90 5.73 4.93 10.09
N THR A 91 6.77 4.29 10.62
CA THR A 91 8.19 4.49 10.27
C THR A 91 8.89 3.14 10.28
N SER A 92 9.88 2.92 9.40
CA SER A 92 10.59 1.64 9.28
C SER A 92 9.65 0.48 8.93
N GLY A 93 9.80 -0.72 9.52
CA GLY A 93 8.87 -1.83 9.28
C GLY A 93 9.00 -2.50 7.90
N ASN A 94 8.06 -3.39 7.61
CA ASN A 94 8.05 -4.23 6.42
C ASN A 94 7.10 -3.68 5.36
N PHE A 95 7.58 -3.71 4.12
CA PHE A 95 6.75 -3.47 2.95
C PHE A 95 5.75 -4.62 2.79
N LEU A 96 4.48 -4.30 2.63
CA LEU A 96 3.39 -5.28 2.54
C LEU A 96 2.91 -5.46 1.10
N TYR A 97 2.57 -4.35 0.45
CA TYR A 97 1.90 -4.33 -0.85
C TYR A 97 2.10 -2.97 -1.53
N SER A 98 2.07 -2.92 -2.87
CA SER A 98 2.02 -1.67 -3.63
C SER A 98 0.95 -1.70 -4.71
N ALA A 99 0.35 -0.54 -4.98
CA ALA A 99 -0.62 -0.35 -6.05
C ALA A 99 -0.19 0.81 -6.96
N GLN A 100 -0.45 0.62 -8.25
CA GLN A 100 -0.34 1.71 -9.23
C GLN A 100 -1.59 2.57 -9.16
N ALA A 101 -1.44 3.89 -9.25
CA ALA A 101 -2.58 4.78 -9.41
C ALA A 101 -3.24 4.54 -10.78
N SER A 102 -4.57 4.37 -10.81
CA SER A 102 -5.31 4.28 -12.07
C SER A 102 -5.17 5.55 -12.90
N VAL A 103 -5.00 6.70 -12.24
CA VAL A 103 -4.70 7.98 -12.85
C VAL A 103 -3.62 8.65 -12.01
N SER A 104 -2.45 8.91 -12.61
CA SER A 104 -1.40 9.70 -11.97
C SER A 104 -1.89 11.12 -11.71
N LYS A 105 -1.56 11.67 -10.55
CA LYS A 105 -1.96 13.02 -10.13
C LYS A 105 -0.74 13.84 -9.80
N GLY A 106 -0.56 14.94 -10.53
CA GLY A 106 0.48 15.92 -10.25
C GLY A 106 -0.09 17.18 -9.61
N GLY A 107 0.79 17.91 -8.95
CA GLY A 107 0.48 19.19 -8.33
C GLY A 107 1.75 19.89 -7.88
N VAL A 108 1.56 20.97 -7.13
CA VAL A 108 2.64 21.75 -6.50
C VAL A 108 2.54 21.68 -4.98
N SER A 109 3.52 22.27 -4.28
CA SER A 109 3.53 22.30 -2.82
C SER A 109 2.22 22.86 -2.25
N GLY A 110 1.61 22.16 -1.30
CA GLY A 110 0.35 22.52 -0.67
C GLY A 110 -0.89 21.87 -1.30
N ASP A 111 -0.80 21.31 -2.51
CA ASP A 111 -1.91 20.56 -3.10
C ASP A 111 -2.14 19.24 -2.35
N ILE A 112 -3.42 18.87 -2.19
CA ILE A 112 -3.83 17.65 -1.51
C ILE A 112 -4.24 16.59 -2.54
N ILE A 113 -3.52 15.47 -2.54
CA ILE A 113 -3.85 14.25 -3.28
C ILE A 113 -4.43 13.23 -2.31
N ARG A 114 -5.54 12.59 -2.67
CA ARG A 114 -6.21 11.58 -1.85
C ARG A 114 -6.15 10.21 -2.51
N ILE A 115 -5.97 9.17 -1.69
CA ILE A 115 -6.31 7.81 -2.11
C ILE A 115 -7.83 7.70 -2.04
N SER A 116 -8.50 7.68 -3.19
CA SER A 116 -9.96 7.55 -3.23
C SER A 116 -10.43 6.15 -2.84
N SER A 117 -9.69 5.14 -3.25
CA SER A 117 -9.96 3.73 -2.97
C SER A 117 -8.72 2.89 -3.24
N ASN A 118 -8.67 1.72 -2.61
CA ASN A 118 -7.78 0.64 -3.01
C ASN A 118 -8.41 -0.69 -2.58
N SER A 119 -8.14 -1.76 -3.33
CA SER A 119 -8.47 -3.13 -2.93
C SER A 119 -7.29 -4.06 -3.16
N ILE A 120 -7.15 -5.02 -2.28
CA ILE A 120 -6.17 -6.11 -2.39
C ILE A 120 -6.97 -7.39 -2.46
N GLY A 121 -6.70 -8.22 -3.47
CA GLY A 121 -7.42 -9.48 -3.64
C GLY A 121 -6.49 -10.64 -3.98
N PHE A 122 -6.95 -11.83 -3.60
CA PHE A 122 -6.43 -13.11 -4.07
C PHE A 122 -7.42 -13.68 -5.07
N THR A 123 -7.08 -13.59 -6.35
CA THR A 123 -7.90 -14.08 -7.46
C THR A 123 -7.04 -14.94 -8.40
N PRO A 124 -7.63 -15.91 -9.12
CA PRO A 124 -9.04 -16.33 -9.07
C PRO A 124 -9.39 -17.10 -7.78
N LEU A 125 -10.69 -17.21 -7.47
CA LEU A 125 -11.19 -18.07 -6.41
C LEU A 125 -11.63 -19.42 -6.98
N ALA A 126 -11.41 -20.49 -6.22
CA ALA A 126 -12.05 -21.76 -6.50
C ALA A 126 -13.56 -21.60 -6.38
N SER A 127 -14.30 -22.04 -7.40
CA SER A 127 -15.77 -22.05 -7.46
C SER A 127 -16.31 -23.42 -7.09
#